data_AF-A0A6N8VWK3-F1
#
_entry.id   AF-A0A6N8VWK3-F1
#
_cell.length_a   1.000
_cell.length_b   1.000
_cell.length_c   1.000
_cell.angle_alpha   90.00
_cell.angle_beta   90.00
_cell.angle_gamma   90.00
#
_symmetry.space_group_name_H-M   'P 1'
#
loop_
_entity.id
_entity.type
_entity.pdbx_description
1 polymer ?
#
loop_
_entity_poly.entity_id
_entity_poly.type
_entity_poly.pdbx_seq_one_letter_code
_entity_poly.pdbx_strand_id
1 'polypeptide(L)'
;MADEPEPERWRRANADAPPSWLGGGPEQEEARACAFCGEVPPPASSFCPNCGRAVTASLLPQQGKAATVLFTDIEDSTHLTERLGDLQWETIIDEHNEIVRGELHQHAGFEVKLTGDGFLIVFADGMQALRCAAHVQQQVTEVADQRGAAWPVRLRMGIHRGDVILRPGGDILGRTVNMAARIMAKGRGGSIVVSQALRDDVRRHVRPEFWVDMGARRVRGLDRRERMYMFKWPEYLGHEAAPLQPGPDPLASLPDSLDDPFDPSLIEAETATVES
;
A
#
# COMPACT_ATOMS: atom_id res chain seq x y z
N MET A 1 2.56 74.57 16.92
CA MET A 1 3.04 74.35 15.54
C MET A 1 4.42 73.72 15.60
N ALA A 2 4.44 72.39 15.57
CA ALA A 2 5.49 71.53 15.04
C ALA A 2 4.96 70.10 15.24
N ASP A 3 4.58 69.45 14.14
CA ASP A 3 4.07 68.08 14.06
C ASP A 3 5.06 67.07 14.66
N GLU A 4 4.58 66.20 15.54
CA GLU A 4 5.29 64.98 15.94
C GLU A 4 5.13 63.90 14.86
N PRO A 5 6.20 63.16 14.51
CA PRO A 5 6.17 62.17 13.46
C PRO A 5 5.37 60.92 13.86
N GLU A 6 4.82 60.26 12.84
CA GLU A 6 3.74 59.25 12.92
C GLU A 6 4.11 57.77 13.24
N PRO A 7 5.27 57.34 13.82
CA PRO A 7 5.47 55.92 14.14
C PRO A 7 5.23 55.52 15.61
N GLU A 8 4.92 56.45 16.52
CA GLU A 8 4.79 56.14 17.96
C GLU A 8 3.34 55.99 18.49
N ARG A 9 2.34 56.42 17.72
CA ARG A 9 0.91 56.27 18.08
C ARG A 9 0.40 54.83 17.95
N TRP A 10 1.09 53.98 17.18
CA TRP A 10 0.73 52.58 16.95
C TRP A 10 1.18 51.62 18.07
N ARG A 11 2.27 51.93 18.80
CA ARG A 11 2.84 51.02 19.82
C ARG A 11 2.15 51.04 21.18
N ARG A 12 1.25 52.00 21.46
CA ARG A 12 0.48 52.05 22.71
C ARG A 12 -0.99 51.64 22.60
N ALA A 13 -1.48 51.34 21.39
CA ALA A 13 -2.88 50.97 21.16
C ALA A 13 -3.10 49.49 20.75
N ASN A 14 -2.04 48.67 20.69
CA ASN A 14 -2.12 47.23 20.38
C ASN A 14 -1.32 46.39 21.39
N ALA A 15 -1.49 46.70 22.68
CA ALA A 15 -1.21 45.78 23.76
C ALA A 15 -2.59 45.33 24.26
N ASP A 16 -3.12 44.23 23.69
CA ASP A 16 -4.03 43.27 24.32
C ASP A 16 -4.67 42.35 23.26
N ALA A 17 -4.46 41.04 23.47
CA ALA A 17 -5.04 39.87 22.78
C ALA A 17 -4.64 39.59 21.30
N PRO A 18 -4.04 38.42 21.00
CA PRO A 18 -3.93 37.95 19.62
C PRO A 18 -5.32 37.65 19.02
N PRO A 19 -5.53 37.86 17.71
CA PRO A 19 -6.81 37.59 17.06
C PRO A 19 -7.17 36.11 17.13
N SER A 20 -8.41 35.83 17.53
CA SER A 20 -8.99 34.50 17.77
C SER A 20 -9.19 33.62 16.52
N TRP A 21 -8.46 33.89 15.43
CA TRP A 21 -8.45 33.11 14.18
C TRP A 21 -7.14 32.36 13.95
N LEU A 22 -6.18 32.46 14.88
CA LEU A 22 -5.13 31.44 15.06
C LEU A 22 -5.75 30.22 15.77
N GLY A 23 -6.65 29.54 15.07
CA GLY A 23 -7.18 28.26 15.49
C GLY A 23 -6.09 27.20 15.47
N GLY A 24 -5.82 26.61 16.63
CA GLY A 24 -4.99 25.43 16.81
C GLY A 24 -3.49 25.70 16.88
N GLY A 25 -2.96 25.93 18.09
CA GLY A 25 -1.60 25.45 18.38
C GLY A 25 -1.52 23.95 18.05
N PRO A 26 -0.32 23.36 17.86
CA PRO A 26 -0.23 21.92 17.62
C PRO A 26 -1.00 21.24 18.75
N GLU A 27 -2.14 20.64 18.40
CA GLU A 27 -2.85 19.76 19.30
C GLU A 27 -1.79 18.85 19.88
N GLN A 28 -1.75 18.78 21.20
CA GLN A 28 -0.91 17.86 21.93
C GLN A 28 -1.25 16.48 21.39
N GLU A 29 -0.47 16.02 20.41
CA GLU A 29 -0.61 14.73 19.79
C GLU A 29 -0.21 13.74 20.88
N GLU A 30 -1.20 13.34 21.69
CA GLU A 30 -1.00 12.53 22.88
C GLU A 30 -0.04 11.39 22.56
N ALA A 31 1.02 11.28 23.35
CA ALA A 31 2.01 10.24 23.22
C ALA A 31 1.30 8.87 23.31
N ARG A 32 0.97 8.29 22.15
CA ARG A 32 0.28 7.01 22.07
C ARG A 32 1.28 5.92 22.35
N ALA A 33 1.15 5.21 23.46
CA ALA A 33 1.90 3.98 23.64
C ALA A 33 1.50 2.97 22.57
N CYS A 34 2.46 2.20 22.08
CA CYS A 34 2.21 1.06 21.23
C CYS A 34 1.27 0.11 21.98
N ALA A 35 0.09 -0.15 21.41
CA ALA A 35 -0.93 -1.01 22.02
C ALA A 35 -0.49 -2.48 22.21
N PHE A 36 0.70 -2.85 21.70
CA PHE A 36 1.25 -4.19 21.79
C PHE A 36 2.39 -4.30 22.79
N CYS A 37 3.47 -3.53 22.64
CA CYS A 37 4.64 -3.63 23.52
C CYS A 37 4.76 -2.50 24.56
N GLY A 38 3.87 -1.50 24.51
CA GLY A 38 3.89 -0.37 25.45
C GLY A 38 4.93 0.71 25.16
N GLU A 39 5.80 0.51 24.14
CA GLU A 39 6.78 1.52 23.71
C GLU A 39 6.09 2.82 23.31
N VAL A 40 6.65 3.98 23.68
CA VAL A 40 6.14 5.28 23.24
C VAL A 40 6.92 5.71 21.99
N PRO A 41 6.38 5.48 20.77
CA PRO A 41 7.03 5.88 19.54
C PRO A 41 7.15 7.42 19.46
N PRO A 42 8.14 7.95 18.74
CA PRO A 42 8.24 9.39 18.47
C PRO A 42 6.96 9.95 17.83
N PRO A 43 6.63 11.23 18.04
CA PRO A 43 5.53 11.90 17.33
C PRO A 43 5.63 11.72 15.81
N ALA A 44 4.49 11.64 15.12
CA ALA A 44 4.37 11.32 13.69
C ALA A 44 4.83 9.90 13.25
N SER A 45 5.35 9.05 14.14
CA SER A 45 5.73 7.67 13.77
C SER A 45 4.48 6.88 13.39
N SER A 46 4.43 6.32 12.18
CA SER A 46 3.36 5.40 11.79
C SER A 46 3.52 4.01 12.42
N PHE A 47 4.74 3.66 12.83
CA PHE A 47 5.12 2.36 13.37
C PHE A 47 5.88 2.49 14.69
N CYS A 48 5.78 1.46 15.54
CA CYS A 48 6.52 1.33 16.77
C CYS A 48 7.98 0.97 16.45
N PRO A 49 8.98 1.72 16.95
CA PRO A 49 10.38 1.42 16.68
C PRO A 49 10.87 0.13 17.35
N ASN A 50 10.20 -0.31 18.41
CA ASN A 50 10.59 -1.49 19.17
C ASN A 50 10.04 -2.79 18.55
N CYS A 51 8.75 -2.83 18.24
CA CYS A 51 8.10 -4.05 17.72
C CYS A 51 7.61 -3.97 16.27
N GLY A 52 7.85 -2.85 15.58
CA GLY A 52 7.47 -2.65 14.17
C GLY A 52 5.97 -2.49 13.89
N ARG A 53 5.10 -2.56 14.92
CA ARG A 53 3.64 -2.49 14.74
C ARG A 53 3.14 -1.08 14.45
N ALA A 54 2.12 -0.98 13.61
CA ALA A 54 1.47 0.31 13.36
C ALA A 54 0.92 0.91 14.66
N VAL A 55 1.20 2.18 14.87
CA VAL A 55 0.69 2.96 16.00
C VAL A 55 -0.37 3.97 15.53
N THR A 56 -0.46 4.24 14.22
CA THR A 56 -1.58 4.96 13.60
C THR A 56 -2.78 4.05 13.35
N ALA A 57 -3.96 4.48 13.80
CA ALA A 57 -5.23 3.81 13.52
C ALA A 57 -5.58 3.74 12.01
N SER A 58 -5.01 4.65 11.20
CA SER A 58 -5.22 4.68 9.73
C SER A 58 -4.66 3.45 9.00
N LEU A 59 -3.65 2.79 9.58
CA LEU A 59 -3.01 1.61 9.00
C LEU A 59 -3.66 0.28 9.40
N LEU A 60 -4.53 0.30 10.42
CA LEU A 60 -5.29 -0.86 10.82
C LEU A 60 -6.51 -1.01 9.89
N PRO A 61 -6.92 -2.25 9.57
CA PRO A 61 -8.21 -2.47 8.94
C PRO A 61 -9.32 -1.76 9.73
N GLN A 62 -10.33 -1.21 9.06
CA GLN A 62 -11.47 -0.66 9.76
C GLN A 62 -12.55 -1.74 9.82
N GLN A 63 -13.25 -1.84 10.95
CA GLN A 63 -14.39 -2.75 11.07
C GLN A 63 -15.38 -2.47 9.93
N GLY A 64 -15.74 -3.51 9.18
CA GLY A 64 -16.64 -3.39 8.03
C GLY A 64 -16.01 -2.89 6.73
N LYS A 65 -14.68 -2.69 6.66
CA LYS A 65 -13.96 -2.45 5.40
C LYS A 65 -13.15 -3.67 4.99
N ALA A 66 -13.09 -3.92 3.68
CA ALA A 66 -12.24 -4.96 3.11
C ALA A 66 -10.75 -4.63 3.36
N ALA A 67 -9.97 -5.66 3.63
CA ALA A 67 -8.52 -5.57 3.77
C ALA A 67 -7.84 -6.51 2.77
N THR A 68 -6.59 -6.22 2.48
CA THR A 68 -5.72 -7.09 1.67
C THR A 68 -4.80 -7.86 2.59
N VAL A 69 -4.84 -9.18 2.51
CA VAL A 69 -4.02 -10.09 3.31
C VAL A 69 -2.93 -10.67 2.41
N LEU A 70 -1.68 -10.51 2.82
CA LEU A 70 -0.49 -11.12 2.23
C LEU A 70 0.02 -12.19 3.18
N PHE A 71 0.22 -13.40 2.66
CA PHE A 71 1.00 -14.44 3.31
C PHE A 71 2.31 -14.64 2.58
N THR A 72 3.40 -14.82 3.33
CA THR A 72 4.70 -15.26 2.84
C THR A 72 5.12 -16.54 3.55
N ASP A 73 5.97 -17.32 2.90
CA ASP A 73 6.51 -18.58 3.41
C ASP A 73 7.77 -18.95 2.63
N ILE A 74 8.75 -19.58 3.28
CA ILE A 74 9.97 -20.03 2.61
C ILE A 74 9.74 -21.42 2.00
N GLU A 75 10.07 -21.57 0.72
CA GLU A 75 9.99 -22.86 0.04
C GLU A 75 11.01 -23.84 0.63
N ASP A 76 10.54 -25.04 0.98
CA ASP A 76 11.36 -26.16 1.45
C ASP A 76 12.14 -25.88 2.75
N SER A 77 11.61 -24.99 3.61
CA SER A 77 12.28 -24.55 4.84
C SER A 77 12.65 -25.68 5.79
N THR A 78 11.82 -26.71 5.94
CA THR A 78 12.14 -27.87 6.78
C THR A 78 13.43 -28.56 6.35
N HIS A 79 13.59 -28.80 5.04
CA HIS A 79 14.79 -29.43 4.49
C HIS A 79 15.99 -28.47 4.54
N LEU A 80 15.77 -27.14 4.40
CA LEU A 80 16.81 -26.15 4.60
C LEU A 80 17.34 -26.15 6.05
N THR A 81 16.46 -26.22 7.05
CA THR A 81 16.85 -26.31 8.46
C THR A 81 17.67 -27.57 8.73
N GLU A 82 17.22 -28.74 8.24
CA GLU A 82 17.96 -30.00 8.39
C GLU A 82 19.35 -29.96 7.76
N ARG A 83 19.47 -29.31 6.59
CA ARG A 83 20.74 -29.23 5.84
C ARG A 83 21.73 -28.22 6.43
N LEU A 84 21.26 -27.08 6.90
CA LEU A 84 22.09 -25.96 7.37
C LEU A 84 22.35 -26.03 8.88
N GLY A 85 21.47 -26.69 9.64
CA GLY A 85 21.48 -26.70 11.08
C GLY A 85 20.87 -25.44 11.70
N ASP A 86 20.45 -25.57 12.96
CA ASP A 86 19.59 -24.57 13.64
C ASP A 86 20.20 -23.16 13.70
N LEU A 87 21.48 -23.04 14.06
CA LEU A 87 22.14 -21.72 14.22
C LEU A 87 22.27 -20.96 12.89
N GLN A 88 22.61 -21.66 11.81
CA GLN A 88 22.73 -21.04 10.49
C GLN A 88 21.33 -20.69 9.96
N TRP A 89 20.35 -21.56 10.19
CA TRP A 89 18.97 -21.31 9.81
C TRP A 89 18.38 -20.11 10.56
N GLU A 90 18.63 -19.98 11.86
CA GLU A 90 18.22 -18.82 12.67
C GLU A 90 18.77 -17.51 12.10
N THR A 91 20.06 -17.46 11.76
CA THR A 91 20.69 -16.28 11.14
C THR A 91 20.01 -15.90 9.81
N ILE A 92 19.69 -16.91 8.98
CA ILE A 92 19.00 -16.70 7.70
C ILE A 92 17.57 -16.18 7.91
N ILE A 93 16.86 -16.71 8.90
CA ILE A 93 15.52 -16.26 9.26
C ILE A 93 15.53 -14.82 9.77
N ASP A 94 16.50 -14.43 10.59
CA ASP A 94 16.61 -13.05 11.07
C ASP A 94 16.81 -12.07 9.91
N GLU A 95 17.75 -12.36 9.00
CA GLU A 95 17.99 -11.54 7.82
C GLU A 95 16.77 -11.51 6.87
N HIS A 96 16.11 -12.66 6.68
CA HIS A 96 14.85 -12.72 5.93
C HIS A 96 13.78 -11.80 6.57
N ASN A 97 13.64 -11.86 7.89
CA ASN A 97 12.66 -11.07 8.63
C ASN A 97 12.95 -9.57 8.52
N GLU A 98 14.22 -9.17 8.55
CA GLU A 98 14.65 -7.78 8.36
C GLU A 98 14.25 -7.25 6.97
N ILE A 99 14.51 -8.02 5.91
CA ILE A 99 14.11 -7.68 4.53
C ILE A 99 12.58 -7.46 4.46
N VAL A 100 11.80 -8.42 4.97
CA VAL A 100 10.33 -8.32 4.92
C VAL A 100 9.83 -7.10 5.70
N ARG A 101 10.36 -6.83 6.89
CA ARG A 101 9.95 -5.68 7.71
C ARG A 101 10.36 -4.34 7.10
N GLY A 102 11.52 -4.26 6.45
CA GLY A 102 11.94 -3.05 5.75
C GLY A 102 10.96 -2.64 4.65
N GLU A 103 10.53 -3.59 3.81
CA GLU A 103 9.55 -3.33 2.76
C GLU A 103 8.12 -3.15 3.31
N LEU A 104 7.76 -3.88 4.37
CA LEU A 104 6.49 -3.70 5.07
C LEU A 104 6.30 -2.24 5.50
N HIS A 105 7.32 -1.64 6.13
CA HIS A 105 7.27 -0.26 6.64
C HIS A 105 7.17 0.77 5.51
N GLN A 106 7.89 0.56 4.41
CA GLN A 106 7.82 1.43 3.23
C GLN A 106 6.44 1.43 2.57
N HIS A 107 5.74 0.30 2.61
CA HIS A 107 4.45 0.11 1.94
C HIS A 107 3.25 0.16 2.87
N ALA A 108 3.41 0.74 4.07
CA ALA A 108 2.31 0.93 5.01
C ALA A 108 1.58 -0.38 5.39
N GLY A 109 2.33 -1.49 5.43
CA GLY A 109 1.84 -2.81 5.80
C GLY A 109 1.82 -3.04 7.31
N PHE A 110 0.91 -3.90 7.77
CA PHE A 110 0.78 -4.29 9.16
C PHE A 110 1.14 -5.76 9.36
N GLU A 111 2.24 -6.02 10.08
CA GLU A 111 2.60 -7.36 10.54
C GLU A 111 1.61 -7.81 11.63
N VAL A 112 0.79 -8.82 11.31
CA VAL A 112 -0.12 -9.42 12.29
C VAL A 112 0.65 -10.36 13.19
N LYS A 113 1.40 -11.29 12.57
CA LYS A 113 2.23 -12.30 13.23
C LYS A 113 3.14 -13.03 12.23
N LEU A 114 4.18 -13.65 12.78
CA LEU A 114 4.98 -14.68 12.12
C LEU A 114 4.22 -16.01 12.11
N THR A 115 4.41 -16.81 11.07
CA THR A 115 3.85 -18.18 10.93
C THR A 115 4.91 -19.27 10.98
N GLY A 116 6.07 -18.97 11.57
CA GLY A 116 7.28 -19.80 11.53
C GLY A 116 8.35 -19.04 10.75
N ASP A 117 8.60 -19.50 9.54
CA ASP A 117 9.50 -18.95 8.51
C ASP A 117 8.78 -18.03 7.50
N GLY A 118 7.59 -17.55 7.88
CA GLY A 118 6.73 -16.76 7.02
C GLY A 118 5.96 -15.69 7.79
N PHE A 119 5.27 -14.83 7.06
CA PHE A 119 4.55 -13.69 7.62
C PHE A 119 3.07 -13.71 7.26
N LEU A 120 2.24 -13.27 8.22
CA LEU A 120 0.90 -12.79 7.96
C LEU A 120 0.88 -11.26 8.04
N ILE A 121 0.64 -10.63 6.89
CA ILE A 121 0.65 -9.18 6.71
C ILE A 121 -0.71 -8.71 6.20
N VAL A 122 -1.11 -7.52 6.64
CA VAL A 122 -2.36 -6.88 6.22
C VAL A 122 -2.09 -5.48 5.70
N PHE A 123 -2.81 -5.11 4.66
CA PHE A 123 -2.83 -3.77 4.09
C PHE A 123 -4.27 -3.29 3.95
N ALA A 124 -4.51 -1.99 4.11
CA ALA A 124 -5.78 -1.39 3.75
C ALA A 124 -5.98 -1.35 2.22
N ASP A 125 -4.88 -1.18 1.48
CA ASP A 125 -4.86 -1.00 0.04
C ASP A 125 -4.29 -2.21 -0.71
N GLY A 126 -4.90 -2.55 -1.86
CA GLY A 126 -4.48 -3.67 -2.69
C GLY A 126 -3.17 -3.42 -3.44
N MET A 127 -2.92 -2.18 -3.87
CA MET A 127 -1.71 -1.81 -4.59
C MET A 127 -0.49 -1.85 -3.68
N GLN A 128 -0.62 -1.34 -2.46
CA GLN A 128 0.47 -1.37 -1.47
C GLN A 128 0.91 -2.80 -1.14
N ALA A 129 -0.04 -3.72 -0.97
CA ALA A 129 0.26 -5.13 -0.77
C ALA A 129 1.04 -5.74 -1.95
N LEU A 130 0.64 -5.39 -3.18
CA LEU A 130 1.25 -5.92 -4.39
C LEU A 130 2.67 -5.38 -4.61
N ARG A 131 2.89 -4.09 -4.38
CA ARG A 131 4.21 -3.44 -4.43
C ARG A 131 5.15 -4.00 -3.36
N CYS A 132 4.69 -4.08 -2.12
CA CYS A 132 5.46 -4.69 -1.03
C CYS A 132 5.89 -6.12 -1.38
N ALA A 133 4.96 -6.95 -1.87
CA ALA A 133 5.28 -8.32 -2.26
C ALA A 133 6.32 -8.38 -3.40
N ALA A 134 6.22 -7.46 -4.38
CA ALA A 134 7.18 -7.37 -5.48
C ALA A 134 8.58 -6.97 -5.00
N HIS A 135 8.69 -5.94 -4.17
CA HIS A 135 9.99 -5.47 -3.64
C HIS A 135 10.62 -6.47 -2.67
N VAL A 136 9.84 -7.14 -1.82
CA VAL A 136 10.36 -8.24 -0.98
C VAL A 136 10.90 -9.36 -1.86
N GLN A 137 10.18 -9.77 -2.92
CA GLN A 137 10.70 -10.79 -3.82
C GLN A 137 11.98 -10.37 -4.52
N GLN A 138 12.07 -9.11 -4.93
CA GLN A 138 13.27 -8.56 -5.53
C GLN A 138 14.47 -8.67 -4.56
N GLN A 139 14.35 -8.12 -3.35
CA GLN A 139 15.47 -8.09 -2.40
C GLN A 139 15.91 -9.50 -1.98
N VAL A 140 14.95 -10.40 -1.71
CA VAL A 140 15.26 -11.80 -1.41
C VAL A 140 15.97 -12.47 -2.59
N THR A 141 15.50 -12.24 -3.82
CA THR A 141 16.16 -12.81 -5.00
C THR A 141 17.58 -12.27 -5.17
N GLU A 142 17.78 -10.97 -4.97
CA GLU A 142 19.11 -10.34 -5.06
C GLU A 142 20.09 -10.88 -4.02
N VAL A 143 19.66 -11.06 -2.77
CA VAL A 143 20.50 -11.67 -1.72
C VAL A 143 20.82 -13.13 -2.04
N ALA A 144 19.83 -13.89 -2.50
CA ALA A 144 20.02 -15.29 -2.90
C ALA A 144 20.98 -15.41 -4.09
N ASP A 145 20.88 -14.54 -5.09
CA ASP A 145 21.77 -14.54 -6.25
C ASP A 145 23.22 -14.17 -5.87
N GLN A 146 23.39 -13.21 -4.96
CA GLN A 146 24.71 -12.79 -4.49
C GLN A 146 25.42 -13.85 -3.64
N ARG A 147 24.67 -14.59 -2.81
CA ARG A 147 25.24 -15.52 -1.81
C ARG A 147 25.11 -16.99 -2.20
N GLY A 148 24.27 -17.30 -3.18
CA GLY A 148 24.05 -18.65 -3.70
C GLY A 148 23.68 -19.64 -2.60
N ALA A 149 24.42 -20.75 -2.52
CA ALA A 149 24.13 -21.83 -1.57
C ALA A 149 24.23 -21.41 -0.09
N ALA A 150 24.91 -20.31 0.23
CA ALA A 150 25.00 -19.80 1.59
C ALA A 150 23.70 -19.14 2.08
N TRP A 151 22.84 -18.69 1.16
CA TRP A 151 21.53 -18.11 1.46
C TRP A 151 20.49 -18.59 0.42
N PRO A 152 20.02 -19.84 0.53
CA PRO A 152 19.22 -20.48 -0.52
C PRO A 152 17.71 -20.18 -0.43
N VAL A 153 17.33 -19.05 0.19
CA VAL A 153 15.93 -18.74 0.50
C VAL A 153 15.18 -18.37 -0.78
N ARG A 154 14.00 -18.97 -0.96
CA ARG A 154 13.06 -18.62 -2.02
C ARG A 154 11.67 -18.47 -1.43
N LEU A 155 11.07 -17.30 -1.56
CA LEU A 155 9.76 -17.04 -0.99
C LEU A 155 8.64 -17.41 -1.93
N ARG A 156 7.57 -17.99 -1.38
CA ARG A 156 6.26 -18.02 -2.04
C ARG A 156 5.33 -17.05 -1.34
N MET A 157 4.48 -16.38 -2.12
CA MET A 157 3.56 -15.38 -1.59
C MET A 157 2.15 -15.57 -2.11
N GLY A 158 1.17 -15.29 -1.26
CA GLY A 158 -0.25 -15.32 -1.60
C GLY A 158 -0.97 -14.08 -1.14
N ILE A 159 -1.72 -13.45 -2.03
CA ILE A 159 -2.46 -12.22 -1.72
C ILE A 159 -3.95 -12.35 -2.03
N HIS A 160 -4.78 -11.97 -1.06
CA HIS A 160 -6.23 -11.95 -1.22
C HIS A 160 -6.84 -10.72 -0.57
N ARG A 161 -7.86 -10.16 -1.22
CA ARG A 161 -8.62 -9.02 -0.71
C ARG A 161 -10.04 -9.45 -0.37
N GLY A 162 -10.51 -9.04 0.81
CA GLY A 162 -11.84 -9.34 1.30
C GLY A 162 -12.04 -8.88 2.74
N ASP A 163 -13.22 -9.18 3.30
CA ASP A 163 -13.57 -8.74 4.65
C ASP A 163 -12.76 -9.51 5.71
N VAL A 164 -12.28 -8.79 6.72
CA VAL A 164 -11.55 -9.36 7.86
C VAL A 164 -12.21 -8.93 9.16
N ILE A 165 -12.14 -9.79 10.18
CA ILE A 165 -12.58 -9.47 11.53
C ILE A 165 -11.33 -9.15 12.35
N LEU A 166 -11.18 -7.90 12.77
CA LEU A 166 -10.14 -7.52 13.72
C LEU A 166 -10.48 -7.97 15.13
N ARG A 167 -9.47 -8.47 15.82
CA ARG A 167 -9.52 -8.89 17.22
C ARG A 167 -8.64 -7.98 18.07
N PRO A 168 -8.90 -7.92 19.40
CA PRO A 168 -7.98 -7.27 20.34
C PRO A 168 -6.54 -7.77 20.14
N GLY A 169 -5.56 -6.88 20.30
CA GLY A 169 -4.14 -7.20 20.09
C GLY A 169 -3.68 -7.21 18.62
N GLY A 170 -4.55 -6.80 17.68
CA GLY A 170 -4.20 -6.67 16.26
C GLY A 170 -4.23 -7.99 15.48
N ASP A 171 -4.83 -9.06 16.03
CA ASP A 171 -5.03 -10.30 15.28
C ASP A 171 -6.20 -10.17 14.30
N ILE A 172 -6.20 -10.98 13.23
CA ILE A 172 -7.29 -11.03 12.26
C ILE A 172 -7.80 -12.45 12.06
N LEU A 173 -9.12 -12.56 11.91
CA LEU A 173 -9.80 -13.81 11.61
C LEU A 173 -10.74 -13.65 10.41
N GLY A 174 -11.04 -14.78 9.79
CA GLY A 174 -12.10 -14.87 8.79
C GLY A 174 -11.72 -15.66 7.55
N ARG A 175 -12.66 -15.70 6.61
CA ARG A 175 -12.51 -16.43 5.34
C ARG A 175 -11.36 -15.86 4.50
N THR A 176 -11.12 -14.56 4.58
CA THR A 176 -10.08 -13.87 3.80
C THR A 176 -8.67 -14.35 4.19
N VAL A 177 -8.41 -14.52 5.49
CA VAL A 177 -7.13 -15.05 6.01
C VAL A 177 -6.88 -16.47 5.49
N ASN A 178 -7.88 -17.33 5.65
CA ASN A 178 -7.79 -18.72 5.19
C ASN A 178 -7.64 -18.82 3.67
N MET A 179 -8.28 -17.93 2.90
CA MET A 179 -8.16 -17.89 1.46
C MET A 179 -6.75 -17.45 1.02
N ALA A 180 -6.20 -16.39 1.62
CA ALA A 180 -4.86 -15.89 1.33
C ALA A 180 -3.78 -16.99 1.55
N ALA A 181 -3.83 -17.68 2.68
CA ALA A 181 -2.93 -18.79 2.97
C ALA A 181 -3.03 -19.92 1.93
N ARG A 182 -4.25 -20.22 1.46
CA ARG A 182 -4.47 -21.27 0.45
C ARG A 182 -4.05 -20.85 -0.95
N ILE A 183 -4.11 -19.56 -1.26
CA ILE A 183 -3.59 -18.98 -2.51
C ILE A 183 -2.06 -19.08 -2.51
N MET A 184 -1.40 -18.68 -1.42
CA MET A 184 0.05 -18.84 -1.25
C MET A 184 0.48 -20.28 -1.48
N ALA A 185 -0.25 -21.24 -0.91
CA ALA A 185 0.03 -22.68 -1.07
C ALA A 185 -0.11 -23.21 -2.51
N LYS A 186 -0.59 -22.41 -3.47
CA LYS A 186 -0.57 -22.71 -4.91
C LYS A 186 0.65 -22.14 -5.63
N GLY A 187 1.41 -21.29 -4.96
CA GLY A 187 2.68 -20.75 -5.42
C GLY A 187 3.86 -21.69 -5.14
N ARG A 188 4.97 -21.35 -5.79
CA ARG A 188 6.32 -21.90 -5.62
C ARG A 188 7.28 -20.77 -5.22
N GLY A 189 8.51 -21.11 -4.88
CA GLY A 189 9.57 -20.13 -4.62
C GLY A 189 9.72 -19.13 -5.78
N GLY A 190 9.84 -17.84 -5.45
CA GLY A 190 9.88 -16.71 -6.39
C GLY A 190 8.53 -16.29 -6.97
N SER A 191 7.41 -16.91 -6.58
CA SER A 191 6.08 -16.56 -7.13
C SER A 191 5.24 -15.72 -6.17
N ILE A 192 4.46 -14.82 -6.75
CA ILE A 192 3.39 -14.08 -6.09
C ILE A 192 2.08 -14.52 -6.74
N VAL A 193 1.23 -15.21 -5.98
CA VAL A 193 -0.07 -15.67 -6.46
C VAL A 193 -1.17 -14.82 -5.82
N VAL A 194 -2.15 -14.42 -6.61
CA VAL A 194 -3.23 -13.54 -6.16
C VAL A 194 -4.60 -14.11 -6.50
N SER A 195 -5.59 -13.78 -5.68
CA SER A 195 -7.01 -14.01 -6.01
C SER A 195 -7.50 -13.13 -7.16
N GLN A 196 -8.60 -13.54 -7.79
CA GLN A 196 -9.34 -12.66 -8.70
C GLN A 196 -9.79 -11.35 -8.03
N ALA A 197 -10.26 -11.41 -6.78
CA ALA A 197 -10.71 -10.23 -6.05
C ALA A 197 -9.64 -9.13 -5.97
N LEU A 198 -8.38 -9.51 -5.68
CA LEU A 198 -7.29 -8.54 -5.67
C LEU A 198 -6.98 -8.02 -7.07
N ARG A 199 -6.87 -8.90 -8.07
CA ARG A 199 -6.59 -8.48 -9.45
C ARG A 199 -7.63 -7.47 -9.94
N ASP A 200 -8.91 -7.70 -9.63
CA ASP A 200 -10.00 -6.82 -10.03
C ASP A 200 -9.97 -5.48 -9.29
N ASP A 201 -9.50 -5.46 -8.04
CA ASP A 201 -9.29 -4.24 -7.24
C ASP A 201 -8.18 -3.34 -7.84
N VAL A 202 -7.07 -3.95 -8.27
CA VAL A 202 -5.91 -3.21 -8.82
C VAL A 202 -5.94 -3.02 -10.35
N ARG A 203 -6.97 -3.51 -11.04
CA ARG A 203 -7.03 -3.61 -12.52
C ARG A 203 -6.82 -2.30 -13.28
N ARG A 204 -7.12 -1.15 -12.65
CA ARG A 204 -6.96 0.19 -13.26
C ARG A 204 -5.50 0.66 -13.24
N HIS A 205 -4.68 0.06 -12.39
CA HIS A 205 -3.31 0.48 -12.14
C HIS A 205 -2.30 -0.57 -12.64
N VAL A 206 -2.68 -1.85 -12.69
CA VAL A 206 -1.81 -2.93 -13.16
C VAL A 206 -2.30 -3.46 -14.50
N ARG A 207 -1.46 -3.34 -15.52
CA ARG A 207 -1.79 -3.75 -16.88
C ARG A 207 -2.00 -5.27 -17.01
N PRO A 208 -2.81 -5.74 -17.99
CA PRO A 208 -3.09 -7.16 -18.18
C PRO A 208 -1.84 -8.02 -18.42
N GLU A 209 -0.78 -7.50 -19.06
CA GLU A 209 0.42 -8.28 -19.39
C GLU A 209 1.19 -8.82 -18.18
N PHE A 210 1.03 -8.19 -17.01
CA PHE A 210 1.69 -8.58 -15.76
C PHE A 210 0.98 -9.72 -15.02
N TRP A 211 -0.08 -10.29 -15.60
CA TRP A 211 -0.83 -11.38 -15.00
C TRP A 211 -0.73 -12.66 -15.84
N VAL A 212 -0.42 -13.78 -15.19
CA VAL A 212 -0.60 -15.11 -15.77
C VAL A 212 -1.83 -15.75 -15.14
N ASP A 213 -2.86 -15.99 -15.95
CA ASP A 213 -4.06 -16.69 -15.51
C ASP A 213 -3.75 -18.15 -15.15
N MET A 214 -3.96 -18.50 -13.88
CA MET A 214 -3.77 -19.86 -13.39
C MET A 214 -5.07 -20.69 -13.42
N GLY A 215 -6.17 -20.11 -13.92
CA GLY A 215 -7.49 -20.71 -14.00
C GLY A 215 -8.19 -20.83 -12.64
N ALA A 216 -9.40 -21.39 -12.67
CA ALA A 216 -10.19 -21.65 -11.48
C ALA A 216 -9.65 -22.89 -10.75
N ARG A 217 -9.23 -22.77 -9.49
CA ARG A 217 -8.67 -23.88 -8.69
C ARG A 217 -9.58 -24.20 -7.52
N ARG A 218 -9.67 -25.49 -7.19
CA ARG A 218 -10.34 -25.91 -5.96
C ARG A 218 -9.50 -25.50 -4.77
N VAL A 219 -10.16 -24.86 -3.83
CA VAL A 219 -9.58 -24.46 -2.55
C VAL A 219 -10.18 -25.40 -1.50
N ARG A 220 -9.32 -26.07 -0.71
CA ARG A 220 -9.79 -27.05 0.29
C ARG A 220 -10.80 -26.39 1.23
N GLY A 221 -11.97 -27.01 1.42
CA GLY A 221 -13.01 -26.49 2.32
C GLY A 221 -13.78 -25.29 1.78
N LEU A 222 -13.79 -25.07 0.46
CA LEU A 222 -14.73 -24.18 -0.21
C LEU A 222 -15.42 -24.95 -1.35
N ASP A 223 -16.73 -24.76 -1.48
CA ASP A 223 -17.54 -25.40 -2.52
C ASP A 223 -17.30 -24.78 -3.91
N ARG A 224 -16.83 -23.53 -3.94
CA ARG A 224 -16.52 -22.79 -5.17
C ARG A 224 -15.06 -22.90 -5.57
N ARG A 225 -14.81 -22.90 -6.88
CA ARG A 225 -13.46 -22.73 -7.44
C ARG A 225 -13.09 -21.25 -7.40
N GLU A 226 -11.88 -20.96 -6.96
CA GLU A 226 -11.33 -19.60 -6.94
C GLU A 226 -10.40 -19.44 -8.14
N ARG A 227 -10.61 -18.39 -8.95
CA ARG A 227 -9.71 -18.07 -10.06
C ARG A 227 -8.51 -17.30 -9.52
N MET A 228 -7.32 -17.74 -9.92
CA MET A 228 -6.05 -17.24 -9.38
C MET A 228 -5.16 -16.76 -10.51
N TYR A 229 -4.27 -15.83 -10.19
CA TYR A 229 -3.31 -15.27 -11.13
C TYR A 229 -1.94 -15.27 -10.49
N MET A 230 -0.91 -15.55 -11.29
CA MET A 230 0.47 -15.29 -10.89
C MET A 230 0.85 -13.89 -11.37
N PHE A 231 1.41 -13.08 -10.49
CA PHE A 231 1.87 -11.74 -10.79
C PHE A 231 3.32 -11.78 -11.28
N LYS A 232 3.56 -11.19 -12.45
CA LYS A 232 4.87 -11.05 -13.09
C LYS A 232 5.62 -9.85 -12.50
N TRP A 233 6.07 -10.00 -11.27
CA TRP A 233 6.70 -8.94 -10.50
C TRP A 233 8.01 -8.41 -11.10
N PRO A 234 8.90 -9.21 -11.73
CA PRO A 234 10.13 -8.66 -12.32
C PRO A 234 9.81 -7.68 -13.45
N GLU A 235 8.89 -8.05 -14.34
CA GLU A 235 8.46 -7.22 -15.46
C GLU A 235 7.71 -5.97 -14.98
N TYR A 236 6.92 -6.10 -13.92
CA TYR A 236 6.23 -4.97 -13.31
C TYR A 236 7.22 -3.95 -12.71
N LEU A 237 8.22 -4.40 -11.93
CA LEU A 237 9.22 -3.50 -11.34
C LEU A 237 10.11 -2.85 -12.41
N GLY A 238 10.44 -3.59 -13.47
CA GLY A 238 11.14 -3.01 -14.63
C GLY A 238 10.34 -1.92 -15.34
N HIS A 239 9.01 -1.99 -15.31
CA HIS A 239 8.12 -0.94 -15.83
C HIS A 239 7.95 0.24 -14.86
N GLU A 240 7.87 -0.02 -13.55
CA GLU A 240 7.78 1.03 -12.52
C GLU A 240 9.08 1.87 -12.44
N ALA A 241 10.23 1.25 -12.65
CA ALA A 241 11.53 1.93 -12.72
C ALA A 241 11.79 2.66 -14.05
N ALA A 242 10.99 2.41 -15.10
CA ALA A 242 11.12 3.13 -16.36
C ALA A 242 10.65 4.57 -16.17
N PRO A 243 11.36 5.58 -16.72
CA PRO A 243 10.89 6.97 -16.67
C PRO A 243 9.47 7.02 -17.23
N LEU A 244 8.54 7.61 -16.46
CA LEU A 244 7.24 8.03 -16.97
C LEU A 244 7.50 8.88 -18.21
N GLN A 245 7.37 8.31 -19.40
CA GLN A 245 7.27 9.12 -20.59
C GLN A 245 5.98 9.92 -20.41
N PRO A 246 6.03 11.27 -20.44
CA PRO A 246 4.81 12.04 -20.42
C PRO A 246 3.93 11.50 -21.54
N GLY A 247 2.73 11.04 -21.18
CA GLY A 247 1.73 10.68 -22.18
C GLY A 247 1.52 11.88 -23.11
N PRO A 248 1.11 11.67 -24.36
CA PRO A 248 0.77 12.79 -25.24
C PRO A 248 -0.19 13.71 -24.48
N ASP A 249 0.18 14.98 -24.38
CA ASP A 249 -0.66 16.00 -23.76
C ASP A 249 -2.02 15.98 -24.48
N PRO A 250 -3.14 15.63 -23.78
CA PRO A 250 -4.44 15.60 -24.41
C PRO A 250 -4.82 16.95 -25.02
N LEU A 251 -4.28 18.05 -24.47
CA LEU A 251 -4.49 19.41 -24.95
C LEU A 251 -3.66 19.72 -26.20
N ALA A 252 -2.51 19.06 -26.41
CA ALA A 252 -1.71 19.21 -27.63
C ALA A 252 -2.34 18.55 -28.86
N SER A 253 -3.35 17.69 -28.66
CA SER A 253 -4.16 17.06 -29.72
C SER A 253 -5.49 17.76 -29.98
N LEU A 254 -5.82 18.83 -29.24
CA LEU A 254 -6.97 19.67 -29.55
C LEU A 254 -6.58 20.66 -30.66
N PRO A 255 -7.40 20.85 -31.70
CA PRO A 255 -7.19 21.95 -32.64
C PRO A 255 -7.30 23.28 -31.89
N ASP A 256 -6.39 24.23 -32.19
CA ASP A 256 -6.33 25.58 -31.60
C ASP A 256 -7.61 26.43 -31.79
N SER A 257 -8.59 25.94 -32.56
CA SER A 257 -9.84 26.61 -32.84
C SER A 257 -11.02 25.84 -32.22
N LEU A 258 -11.29 26.10 -30.94
CA LEU A 258 -12.69 26.11 -30.50
C LEU A 258 -13.23 27.48 -30.95
N ASP A 259 -13.99 27.48 -32.04
CA ASP A 259 -14.79 28.64 -32.43
C ASP A 259 -15.59 29.13 -31.22
N ASP A 260 -15.45 30.42 -30.93
CA ASP A 260 -16.08 31.11 -29.81
C ASP A 260 -17.60 30.93 -29.87
N PRO A 261 -18.26 30.30 -28.88
CA PRO A 261 -19.70 30.07 -28.92
C PRO A 261 -20.54 31.33 -28.66
N PHE A 262 -19.92 32.51 -28.58
CA PHE A 262 -20.59 33.80 -28.46
C PHE A 262 -20.26 34.70 -29.65
N ASP A 263 -20.90 34.47 -30.79
CA ASP A 263 -21.05 35.49 -31.84
C ASP A 263 -22.29 36.35 -31.52
N PRO A 264 -22.12 37.62 -31.08
CA PRO A 264 -23.25 38.49 -30.75
C PRO A 264 -24.04 38.96 -31.98
N SER A 265 -23.59 38.65 -33.21
CA SER A 265 -24.21 39.12 -34.45
C SER A 265 -25.39 38.27 -34.95
N LEU A 266 -25.69 37.14 -34.29
CA LEU A 266 -26.81 36.26 -34.62
C LEU A 266 -28.15 36.60 -33.93
N ILE A 267 -28.20 37.68 -33.12
CA ILE A 267 -29.42 38.15 -32.46
C ILE A 267 -29.91 39.43 -33.13
N GLU A 268 -30.35 39.35 -34.39
CA GLU A 268 -31.25 40.36 -35.02
C GLU A 268 -31.66 39.89 -36.42
N ALA A 269 -32.71 39.07 -36.54
CA ALA A 269 -33.57 38.98 -37.74
C ALA A 269 -34.73 37.98 -37.57
N GLU A 270 -35.67 38.22 -36.65
CA GLU A 270 -37.02 37.64 -36.77
C GLU A 270 -38.07 38.63 -36.24
N THR A 271 -38.31 39.71 -36.99
CA THR A 271 -39.63 40.34 -37.02
C THR A 271 -39.99 40.75 -38.45
N ALA A 272 -41.25 40.46 -38.81
CA ALA A 272 -41.99 40.87 -40.01
C ALA A 272 -41.83 40.03 -41.30
N THR A 273 -42.76 39.08 -41.50
CA THR A 273 -43.79 39.18 -42.56
C THR A 273 -44.94 38.21 -42.29
N VAL A 274 -46.08 38.75 -41.84
CA VAL A 274 -47.40 38.14 -42.01
C VAL A 274 -48.24 39.18 -42.75
N GLU A 275 -48.46 38.96 -44.04
CA GLU A 275 -49.52 39.62 -44.81
C GLU A 275 -50.55 38.56 -45.23
N SER A 276 -51.74 38.67 -44.64
CA SER A 276 -53.04 38.58 -45.32
C SER A 276 -54.12 39.14 -44.39
#